data_AF-A0A8K0XSC6-F1
#
_entry.id   AF-A0A8K0XSC6-F1
#
_cell.length_a   1.000
_cell.length_b   1.000
_cell.length_c   1.000
_cell.angle_alpha   90.00
_cell.angle_beta   90.00
_cell.angle_gamma   90.00
#
_symmetry.space_group_name_H-M   'P 1'
#
loop_
_entity.id
_entity.type
_entity.pdbx_description
1 polymer ?
#
loop_
_entity_poly.entity_id
_entity_poly.type
_entity_poly.pdbx_seq_one_letter_code
_entity_poly.pdbx_strand_id
1 'polypeptide(L)'
;MSGFNDPRFPPELDSSIISYLADDPASLRNCSLVCHALLTASRQFKFEEVTLKYQDDVVRLREVLLASPELGQHVRSVKISPPAQYVTRPKTLAFKMPEFRSDLITTHVRSHPRGKVALYSVGPEMSRKSTQLLLDVVPSFKSAVKLSLSACHISGHDLAAIISTMDRLEEVALLQCEVIPVTELFTHLDSSFWIGPYRQMYSWSHQDGPNTESTSATTSTSPVIRRLVVSPSLPIVGTRLLGSDAVLDYLIAGNLWHNVQSLVLIIPDKPTLRAAERLIRELAHSVLKLHLAFNFNQGAFDEIRLEETGSWLNQIAKTISKENRLQELILVDVSTSPRLRWLTVIEILRHLSCSSLEHLHVEPSRETDDDDEEPFAFHAGYHGILAEILGATNVSPTSEYGSRGDFRVREPENWKLPGLKRVDFVYYGQCVDEWKGFMAETYFGLERRGVLGLVAANA
;
A
#
# COMPACT_ATOMS: atom_id res chain seq x y z
N MET A 1 -42.89 -26.99 -35.59
CA MET A 1 -41.55 -27.31 -36.11
C MET A 1 -40.59 -27.35 -34.92
N SER A 2 -40.39 -28.57 -34.42
CA SER A 2 -39.39 -28.97 -33.44
C SER A 2 -37.99 -28.52 -33.89
N GLY A 3 -37.19 -27.89 -33.02
CA GLY A 3 -36.74 -28.47 -31.76
C GLY A 3 -35.37 -29.15 -31.88
N PHE A 4 -34.59 -28.82 -32.93
CA PHE A 4 -33.16 -29.11 -32.91
C PHE A 4 -32.47 -28.03 -32.09
N ASN A 5 -32.25 -28.35 -30.81
CA ASN A 5 -31.28 -27.63 -30.00
C ASN A 5 -29.92 -27.78 -30.69
N ASP A 6 -29.43 -26.71 -31.31
CA ASP A 6 -28.01 -26.62 -31.67
C ASP A 6 -27.21 -27.08 -30.46
N PRO A 7 -26.20 -27.94 -30.62
CA PRO A 7 -25.34 -28.36 -29.53
C PRO A 7 -24.64 -27.11 -28.99
N ARG A 8 -25.20 -26.53 -27.93
CA ARG A 8 -24.64 -25.41 -27.18
C ARG A 8 -23.95 -26.00 -25.97
N PHE A 9 -22.72 -25.58 -25.75
CA PHE A 9 -22.09 -25.82 -24.47
C PHE A 9 -22.92 -25.15 -23.37
N PRO A 10 -23.02 -25.78 -22.19
CA PRO A 10 -23.46 -25.07 -21.00
C PRO A 10 -22.64 -23.78 -20.82
N PRO A 11 -23.27 -22.65 -20.46
CA PRO A 11 -22.58 -21.36 -20.31
C PRO A 11 -21.46 -21.38 -19.27
N GLU A 12 -21.50 -22.33 -18.32
CA GLU A 12 -20.45 -22.58 -17.33
C GLU A 12 -19.17 -23.12 -17.99
N LEU A 13 -19.31 -23.96 -19.03
CA LEU A 13 -18.18 -24.48 -19.78
C LEU A 13 -17.57 -23.41 -20.68
N ASP A 14 -18.39 -22.56 -21.32
CA ASP A 14 -17.87 -21.43 -22.11
C ASP A 14 -17.00 -20.52 -21.24
N SER A 15 -17.47 -20.19 -20.03
CA SER A 15 -16.72 -19.35 -19.09
C SER A 15 -15.42 -20.01 -18.63
N SER A 16 -15.45 -21.32 -18.36
CA SER A 16 -14.27 -22.09 -17.96
C SER A 16 -13.24 -22.20 -19.09
N ILE A 17 -13.67 -22.50 -20.32
CA ILE A 17 -12.81 -22.57 -21.51
C ILE A 17 -12.14 -21.22 -21.75
N ILE A 18 -12.90 -20.13 -21.71
CA ILE A 18 -12.35 -18.79 -21.91
C ILE A 18 -11.39 -18.40 -20.77
N SER A 19 -11.64 -18.85 -19.53
CA SER A 19 -10.72 -18.57 -18.41
C SER A 19 -9.34 -19.18 -18.59
N TYR A 20 -9.24 -20.35 -19.23
CA TYR A 20 -7.94 -20.96 -19.59
C TYR A 20 -7.20 -20.19 -20.69
N LEU A 21 -7.89 -19.31 -21.42
CA LEU A 21 -7.32 -18.47 -22.47
C LEU A 21 -7.03 -17.04 -21.99
N ALA A 22 -7.22 -16.74 -20.69
CA ALA A 22 -7.10 -15.39 -20.15
C ALA A 22 -5.73 -14.74 -20.44
N ASP A 23 -4.66 -15.53 -20.42
CA ASP A 23 -3.28 -15.08 -20.67
C ASP A 23 -2.89 -15.04 -22.16
N ASP A 24 -3.76 -15.49 -23.07
CA ASP A 24 -3.54 -15.47 -24.52
C ASP A 24 -4.56 -14.57 -25.24
N PRO A 25 -4.29 -13.25 -25.35
CA PRO A 25 -5.19 -12.29 -25.98
C PRO A 25 -5.40 -12.56 -27.48
N ALA A 26 -4.48 -13.27 -28.14
CA ALA A 26 -4.66 -13.65 -29.54
C ALA A 26 -5.71 -14.75 -29.68
N SER A 27 -5.65 -15.77 -28.82
CA SER A 27 -6.69 -16.81 -28.75
C SER A 27 -8.05 -16.25 -28.35
N LEU A 28 -8.12 -15.37 -27.34
CA LEU A 28 -9.38 -14.70 -26.97
C LEU A 28 -9.99 -13.91 -28.14
N ARG A 29 -9.15 -13.25 -28.95
CA ARG A 29 -9.60 -12.55 -30.15
C ARG A 29 -10.21 -13.52 -31.16
N ASN A 30 -9.57 -14.66 -31.41
CA ASN A 30 -10.09 -15.65 -32.34
C ASN A 30 -11.39 -16.29 -31.83
N CYS A 31 -11.47 -16.64 -30.55
CA CYS A 31 -12.69 -17.14 -29.91
C CYS A 31 -13.86 -16.15 -30.04
N SER A 32 -13.58 -14.85 -29.91
CA SER A 32 -14.59 -13.81 -30.06
C SER A 32 -15.22 -13.71 -31.45
N LEU A 33 -14.59 -14.30 -32.47
CA LEU A 33 -15.09 -14.33 -33.86
C LEU A 33 -15.90 -15.60 -34.17
N VAL A 34 -15.83 -16.64 -33.33
CA VAL A 34 -16.48 -17.93 -33.59
C VAL A 34 -18.00 -17.83 -33.43
N CYS A 35 -18.48 -17.29 -32.31
CA CYS A 35 -19.90 -17.11 -32.04
C CYS A 35 -20.18 -16.02 -31.00
N HIS A 36 -21.45 -15.60 -30.87
CA HIS A 36 -21.86 -14.53 -29.96
C HIS A 36 -21.66 -14.86 -28.47
N ALA A 37 -21.82 -16.13 -28.09
CA ALA A 37 -21.60 -16.58 -26.71
C ALA A 37 -20.13 -16.38 -26.31
N LEU A 38 -19.21 -16.88 -27.15
CA LEU A 38 -17.77 -16.70 -26.93
C LEU A 38 -17.33 -15.25 -27.07
N LEU A 39 -17.95 -14.43 -27.92
CA LEU A 39 -17.72 -12.98 -27.97
C LEU A 39 -18.03 -12.33 -26.61
N THR A 40 -19.18 -12.65 -26.03
CA THR A 40 -19.61 -12.08 -24.75
C THR A 40 -18.68 -12.49 -23.61
N ALA A 41 -18.34 -13.77 -23.53
CA ALA A 41 -17.39 -14.28 -22.54
C ALA A 41 -15.98 -13.68 -22.73
N SER A 42 -15.47 -13.64 -23.96
CA SER A 42 -14.14 -13.11 -24.27
C SER A 42 -14.00 -11.62 -23.98
N ARG A 43 -15.07 -10.82 -24.13
CA ARG A 43 -15.07 -9.38 -23.80
C ARG A 43 -14.72 -9.15 -22.33
N GLN A 44 -15.21 -9.99 -21.42
CA GLN A 44 -14.90 -9.83 -19.99
C GLN A 44 -13.39 -9.89 -19.75
N PHE A 45 -12.71 -10.91 -20.27
CA PHE A 45 -11.26 -11.09 -20.06
C PHE A 45 -10.42 -10.12 -20.88
N LYS A 46 -10.82 -9.83 -22.12
CA LYS A 46 -10.09 -8.92 -23.01
C LYS A 46 -10.08 -7.48 -22.53
N PHE A 47 -11.15 -7.03 -21.89
CA PHE A 47 -11.26 -5.67 -21.35
C PHE A 47 -11.04 -5.62 -19.84
N GLU A 48 -10.84 -6.75 -19.15
CA GLU A 48 -10.62 -6.79 -17.70
C GLU A 48 -9.47 -5.87 -17.28
N GLU A 49 -8.36 -5.91 -18.02
CA GLU A 49 -7.22 -5.03 -17.82
C GLU A 49 -6.87 -4.28 -19.11
N VAL A 50 -7.01 -2.95 -19.08
CA VAL A 50 -6.63 -2.08 -20.20
C VAL A 50 -5.36 -1.34 -19.83
N THR A 51 -4.28 -1.60 -20.56
CA THR A 51 -3.02 -0.85 -20.42
C THR A 51 -2.92 0.25 -21.47
N LEU A 52 -2.78 1.49 -21.02
CA LEU A 52 -2.64 2.70 -21.85
C LEU A 52 -1.19 3.16 -21.81
N LYS A 53 -0.49 3.08 -22.95
CA LYS A 53 0.94 3.42 -23.05
C LYS A 53 1.18 4.79 -23.63
N TYR A 54 0.31 5.20 -24.54
CA TYR A 54 0.41 6.45 -25.26
C TYR A 54 -0.88 7.25 -25.10
N GLN A 55 -0.80 8.55 -25.34
CA GLN A 55 -1.99 9.42 -25.39
C GLN A 55 -3.02 8.90 -26.41
N ASP A 56 -2.55 8.39 -27.55
CA ASP A 56 -3.41 7.80 -28.58
C ASP A 56 -4.15 6.55 -28.08
N ASP A 57 -3.63 5.84 -27.08
CA ASP A 57 -4.37 4.73 -26.45
C ASP A 57 -5.54 5.26 -25.63
N VAL A 58 -5.35 6.39 -24.93
CA VAL A 58 -6.41 7.06 -24.14
C VAL A 58 -7.52 7.53 -25.08
N VAL A 59 -7.15 8.20 -26.18
CA VAL A 59 -8.10 8.67 -27.19
C VAL A 59 -8.85 7.48 -27.81
N ARG A 60 -8.14 6.42 -28.21
CA ARG A 60 -8.78 5.21 -28.76
C ARG A 60 -9.69 4.51 -27.77
N LEU A 61 -9.28 4.36 -26.50
CA LEU A 61 -10.14 3.78 -25.47
C LEU A 61 -11.40 4.63 -25.30
N ARG A 62 -11.26 5.96 -25.27
CA ARG A 62 -12.39 6.88 -25.19
C ARG A 62 -13.34 6.72 -26.37
N GLU A 63 -12.83 6.71 -27.60
CA GLU A 63 -13.65 6.51 -28.80
C GLU A 63 -14.38 5.16 -28.77
N VAL A 64 -13.71 4.10 -28.32
CA VAL A 64 -14.31 2.77 -28.16
C VAL A 64 -15.41 2.77 -27.09
N LEU A 65 -15.18 3.41 -25.93
CA LEU A 65 -16.17 3.50 -24.86
C LEU A 65 -17.35 4.41 -25.23
N LEU A 66 -17.13 5.44 -26.04
CA LEU A 66 -18.21 6.28 -26.60
C LEU A 66 -19.03 5.52 -27.63
N ALA A 67 -18.38 4.74 -28.50
CA ALA A 67 -19.05 3.94 -29.52
C ALA A 67 -19.78 2.71 -28.93
N SER A 68 -19.30 2.16 -27.82
CA SER A 68 -19.85 0.98 -27.17
C SER A 68 -19.77 1.10 -25.64
N PRO A 69 -20.67 1.88 -25.02
CA PRO A 69 -20.65 2.15 -23.57
C PRO A 69 -20.72 0.90 -22.69
N GLU A 70 -21.36 -0.17 -23.17
CA GLU A 70 -21.43 -1.47 -22.51
C GLU A 70 -20.06 -2.11 -22.29
N LEU A 71 -19.03 -1.74 -23.06
CA LEU A 71 -17.67 -2.22 -22.83
C LEU A 71 -17.09 -1.69 -21.52
N GLY A 72 -17.53 -0.52 -21.05
CA GLY A 72 -17.08 0.08 -19.79
C GLY A 72 -17.36 -0.80 -18.57
N GLN A 73 -18.41 -1.63 -18.60
CA GLN A 73 -18.72 -2.55 -17.51
C GLN A 73 -17.72 -3.72 -17.43
N HIS A 74 -16.99 -3.99 -18.50
CA HIS A 74 -15.98 -5.06 -18.53
C HIS A 74 -14.59 -4.56 -18.14
N VAL A 75 -14.37 -3.23 -18.12
CA VAL A 75 -13.13 -2.62 -17.68
C VAL A 75 -13.03 -2.65 -16.15
N ARG A 76 -12.18 -3.55 -15.63
CA ARG A 76 -11.95 -3.70 -14.19
C ARG A 76 -10.66 -3.08 -13.71
N SER A 77 -9.67 -2.95 -14.57
CA SER A 77 -8.33 -2.44 -14.26
C SER A 77 -7.87 -1.56 -15.41
N VAL A 78 -7.57 -0.29 -15.15
CA VAL A 78 -6.90 0.57 -16.12
C VAL A 78 -5.51 0.87 -15.61
N LYS A 79 -4.50 0.49 -16.39
CA LYS A 79 -3.09 0.74 -16.13
C LYS A 79 -2.57 1.78 -17.11
N ILE A 80 -2.28 2.99 -16.65
CA ILE A 80 -1.53 3.94 -17.48
C ILE A 80 -0.06 3.71 -17.16
N SER A 81 0.72 3.23 -18.13
CA SER A 81 2.15 2.96 -17.94
C SER A 81 2.95 3.42 -19.14
N PRO A 82 4.12 4.01 -18.96
CA PRO A 82 4.88 4.49 -20.10
C PRO A 82 5.40 3.32 -20.94
N PRO A 83 5.71 3.56 -22.22
CA PRO A 83 6.21 2.51 -23.11
C PRO A 83 7.50 1.89 -22.58
N ALA A 84 7.64 0.56 -22.68
CA ALA A 84 8.79 -0.18 -22.16
C ALA A 84 10.16 0.33 -22.65
N GLN A 85 10.19 0.97 -23.82
CA GLN A 85 11.40 1.60 -24.39
C GLN A 85 11.99 2.73 -23.53
N TYR A 86 11.22 3.34 -22.61
CA TYR A 86 11.70 4.38 -21.71
C TYR A 86 12.31 3.83 -20.41
N VAL A 87 12.09 2.56 -20.09
CA VAL A 87 12.60 1.94 -18.86
C VAL A 87 14.11 1.64 -18.97
N THR A 88 14.62 1.39 -20.19
CA THR A 88 15.99 0.89 -20.38
C THR A 88 17.03 1.96 -20.72
N ARG A 89 16.65 3.19 -21.11
CA ARG A 89 17.61 4.28 -21.39
C ARG A 89 17.03 5.66 -21.09
N PRO A 90 17.51 6.37 -20.03
CA PRO A 90 17.18 7.77 -19.82
C PRO A 90 18.00 8.62 -20.79
N LYS A 91 17.57 8.71 -22.05
CA LYS A 91 18.03 9.76 -22.97
C LYS A 91 16.94 10.83 -23.01
N THR A 92 17.34 12.07 -22.72
CA THR A 92 16.54 13.30 -22.75
C THR A 92 15.87 13.46 -24.12
N LEU A 93 14.70 12.84 -24.30
CA LEU A 93 13.86 12.98 -25.48
C LEU A 93 12.71 13.89 -25.08
N ALA A 94 12.87 15.18 -25.38
CA ALA A 94 11.82 16.18 -25.18
C ALA A 94 10.60 15.79 -26.01
N PHE A 95 9.53 15.37 -25.32
CA PHE A 95 8.25 15.06 -25.94
C PHE A 95 7.52 16.37 -26.29
N LYS A 96 7.21 16.58 -27.57
CA LYS A 96 6.21 17.57 -27.98
C LYS A 96 4.83 16.92 -28.00
N MET A 97 4.09 17.05 -26.91
CA MET A 97 2.65 16.75 -26.87
C MET A 97 1.83 17.94 -27.41
N PRO A 98 0.89 17.74 -28.34
CA PRO A 98 -0.08 18.74 -28.77
C PRO A 98 -1.11 19.06 -27.67
N GLU A 99 -1.70 20.25 -27.73
CA GLU A 99 -2.66 20.78 -26.76
C GLU A 99 -3.96 19.96 -26.72
N PHE A 100 -4.43 19.64 -25.52
CA PHE A 100 -5.65 18.87 -25.27
C PHE A 100 -6.78 19.80 -24.80
N ARG A 101 -8.03 19.54 -25.20
CA ARG A 101 -9.21 20.32 -24.79
C ARG A 101 -10.10 19.51 -23.85
N SER A 102 -10.37 20.06 -22.68
CA SER A 102 -11.05 19.48 -21.51
C SER A 102 -12.57 19.24 -21.65
N ASP A 103 -13.22 19.83 -22.64
CA ASP A 103 -14.66 20.14 -22.57
C ASP A 103 -15.61 18.96 -22.89
N LEU A 104 -15.15 17.72 -22.83
CA LEU A 104 -15.71 16.64 -23.65
C LEU A 104 -15.91 15.29 -22.94
N ILE A 105 -15.83 15.22 -21.59
CA ILE A 105 -15.65 13.96 -20.85
C ILE A 105 -16.75 13.64 -19.80
N THR A 106 -17.90 14.32 -19.83
CA THR A 106 -18.97 14.08 -18.83
C THR A 106 -19.95 12.94 -19.13
N THR A 107 -19.77 12.14 -20.19
CA THR A 107 -20.72 11.07 -20.55
C THR A 107 -20.50 9.76 -19.78
N HIS A 108 -21.63 9.22 -19.29
CA HIS A 108 -21.76 8.15 -18.30
C HIS A 108 -21.19 6.79 -18.74
N VAL A 109 -19.89 6.58 -18.53
CA VAL A 109 -19.34 5.22 -18.45
C VAL A 109 -19.78 4.62 -17.11
N ARG A 110 -20.71 3.66 -17.14
CA ARG A 110 -21.04 2.87 -15.95
C ARG A 110 -19.90 1.89 -15.72
N SER A 111 -18.86 2.36 -15.04
CA SER A 111 -17.75 1.52 -14.60
C SER A 111 -18.25 0.43 -13.65
N HIS A 112 -17.61 -0.73 -13.70
CA HIS A 112 -17.98 -1.87 -12.87
C HIS A 112 -17.83 -1.51 -11.37
N PRO A 113 -18.68 -2.03 -10.45
CA PRO A 113 -18.67 -1.68 -9.03
C PRO A 113 -17.40 -2.07 -8.25
N ARG A 114 -16.40 -2.66 -8.93
CA ARG A 114 -15.11 -3.10 -8.36
C ARG A 114 -13.90 -2.67 -9.21
N GLY A 115 -14.02 -1.57 -9.94
CA GLY A 115 -12.94 -1.06 -10.78
C GLY A 115 -11.68 -0.72 -9.97
N LYS A 116 -10.51 -0.90 -10.59
CA LYS A 116 -9.19 -0.51 -10.11
C LYS A 116 -8.59 0.44 -11.14
N VAL A 117 -8.02 1.54 -10.68
CA VAL A 117 -7.27 2.47 -11.50
C VAL A 117 -5.85 2.49 -10.98
N ALA A 118 -4.89 2.11 -11.82
CA ALA A 118 -3.48 2.10 -11.50
C ALA A 118 -2.72 2.94 -12.52
N LEU A 119 -1.82 3.77 -12.03
CA LEU A 119 -1.18 4.83 -12.77
C LEU A 119 0.29 4.76 -12.42
N TYR A 120 1.08 4.52 -13.43
CA TYR A 120 2.52 4.40 -13.36
C TYR A 120 3.07 5.51 -14.23
N SER A 121 3.79 6.44 -13.64
CA SER A 121 4.57 7.43 -14.37
C SER A 121 6.03 6.99 -14.36
N VAL A 122 6.75 7.18 -15.47
CA VAL A 122 8.21 7.02 -15.50
C VAL A 122 8.79 8.38 -15.80
N GLY A 123 9.23 9.02 -14.74
CA GLY A 123 10.11 10.18 -14.78
C GLY A 123 9.43 11.53 -14.60
N PRO A 124 10.23 12.54 -14.22
CA PRO A 124 9.74 13.86 -13.84
C PRO A 124 9.15 14.70 -14.96
N GLU A 125 9.58 14.49 -16.20
CA GLU A 125 9.12 15.29 -17.34
C GLU A 125 7.69 14.95 -17.79
N MET A 126 7.18 13.76 -17.48
CA MET A 126 5.81 13.33 -17.82
C MET A 126 4.75 13.94 -16.89
N SER A 127 5.16 14.44 -15.72
CA SER A 127 4.32 14.91 -14.62
C SER A 127 3.06 15.67 -15.02
N ARG A 128 3.17 16.90 -15.54
CA ARG A 128 2.00 17.80 -15.63
C ARG A 128 1.01 17.37 -16.69
N LYS A 129 1.49 16.94 -17.86
CA LYS A 129 0.62 16.52 -18.96
C LYS A 129 -0.06 15.18 -18.65
N SER A 130 0.65 14.24 -18.02
CA SER A 130 0.05 12.99 -17.54
C SER A 130 -0.98 13.24 -16.45
N THR A 131 -0.73 14.18 -15.53
CA THR A 131 -1.72 14.57 -14.51
C THR A 131 -2.97 15.21 -15.13
N GLN A 132 -2.82 16.05 -16.17
CA GLN A 132 -4.00 16.58 -16.87
C GLN A 132 -4.79 15.48 -17.59
N LEU A 133 -4.11 14.60 -18.33
CA LEU A 133 -4.76 13.42 -18.92
C LEU A 133 -5.48 12.57 -17.86
N LEU A 134 -4.94 12.55 -16.64
CA LEU A 134 -5.57 11.89 -15.53
C LEU A 134 -6.90 12.54 -15.15
N LEU A 135 -6.87 13.85 -14.90
CA LEU A 135 -8.05 14.63 -14.54
C LEU A 135 -9.13 14.56 -15.62
N ASP A 136 -8.71 14.39 -16.87
CA ASP A 136 -9.59 14.21 -18.01
C ASP A 136 -10.27 12.83 -17.98
N VAL A 137 -9.54 11.75 -17.66
CA VAL A 137 -10.07 10.38 -17.74
C VAL A 137 -10.77 9.94 -16.46
N VAL A 138 -10.27 10.36 -15.30
CA VAL A 138 -10.71 9.96 -13.95
C VAL A 138 -12.23 10.09 -13.72
N PRO A 139 -12.93 11.14 -14.21
CA PRO A 139 -14.38 11.24 -14.08
C PRO A 139 -15.16 10.06 -14.67
N SER A 140 -14.55 9.28 -15.57
CA SER A 140 -15.12 8.05 -16.15
C SER A 140 -15.08 6.85 -15.20
N PHE A 141 -14.38 6.95 -14.07
CA PHE A 141 -14.13 5.87 -13.12
C PHE A 141 -14.72 6.15 -11.73
N LYS A 142 -15.93 6.72 -11.65
CA LYS A 142 -16.59 7.06 -10.38
C LYS A 142 -16.73 5.88 -9.41
N SER A 143 -16.84 4.66 -9.94
CA SER A 143 -16.97 3.43 -9.13
C SER A 143 -15.63 2.74 -8.84
N ALA A 144 -14.50 3.38 -9.11
CA ALA A 144 -13.20 2.83 -8.77
C ALA A 144 -13.09 2.65 -7.24
N VAL A 145 -12.67 1.45 -6.84
CA VAL A 145 -12.47 1.06 -5.44
C VAL A 145 -11.03 1.25 -5.02
N LYS A 146 -10.09 1.16 -5.98
CA LYS A 146 -8.66 1.32 -5.74
C LYS A 146 -8.05 2.30 -6.71
N LEU A 147 -7.29 3.26 -6.19
CA LEU A 147 -6.43 4.19 -6.92
C LEU A 147 -4.98 3.90 -6.53
N SER A 148 -4.13 3.60 -7.51
CA SER A 148 -2.69 3.45 -7.30
C SER A 148 -1.95 4.45 -8.17
N LEU A 149 -1.23 5.38 -7.57
CA LEU A 149 -0.29 6.29 -8.23
C LEU A 149 1.12 5.79 -7.94
N SER A 150 1.96 5.66 -8.96
CA SER A 150 3.33 5.17 -8.83
C SER A 150 4.30 6.06 -9.59
N ALA A 151 5.34 6.58 -8.94
CA ALA A 151 6.37 7.43 -9.54
C ALA A 151 5.79 8.65 -10.30
N CYS A 152 4.70 9.21 -9.77
CA CYS A 152 3.99 10.36 -10.32
C CYS A 152 4.34 11.63 -9.55
N HIS A 153 4.41 12.76 -10.27
CA HIS A 153 4.39 14.08 -9.61
C HIS A 153 2.98 14.66 -9.75
N ILE A 154 2.30 14.77 -8.63
CA ILE A 154 0.92 15.21 -8.56
C ILE A 154 0.79 16.34 -7.53
N SER A 155 0.06 17.41 -7.86
CA SER A 155 -0.22 18.43 -6.85
C SER A 155 -1.22 17.91 -5.83
N GLY A 156 -1.19 18.42 -4.60
CA GLY A 156 -2.21 18.08 -3.60
C GLY A 156 -3.63 18.38 -4.09
N HIS A 157 -3.80 19.47 -4.85
CA HIS A 157 -5.08 19.86 -5.45
C HIS A 157 -5.57 18.81 -6.46
N ASP A 158 -4.71 18.38 -7.39
CA ASP A 158 -5.10 17.40 -8.40
C ASP A 158 -5.43 16.06 -7.75
N LEU A 159 -4.65 15.64 -6.75
CA LEU A 159 -4.95 14.43 -5.97
C LEU A 159 -6.31 14.52 -5.27
N ALA A 160 -6.61 15.65 -4.62
CA ALA A 160 -7.90 15.88 -3.98
C ALA A 160 -9.05 15.87 -5.00
N ALA A 161 -8.86 16.52 -6.14
CA ALA A 161 -9.83 16.52 -7.24
C ALA A 161 -10.11 15.09 -7.72
N ILE A 162 -9.07 14.29 -7.97
CA ILE A 162 -9.20 12.88 -8.39
C ILE A 162 -9.99 12.08 -7.36
N ILE A 163 -9.60 12.15 -6.09
CA ILE A 163 -10.27 11.43 -4.99
C ILE A 163 -11.75 11.83 -4.93
N SER A 164 -12.05 13.13 -5.06
CA SER A 164 -13.42 13.65 -4.99
C SER A 164 -14.34 13.18 -6.12
N THR A 165 -13.78 12.74 -7.25
CA THR A 165 -14.59 12.18 -8.36
C THR A 165 -14.98 10.71 -8.16
N MET A 166 -14.35 10.01 -7.22
CA MET A 166 -14.50 8.57 -7.03
C MET A 166 -15.35 8.26 -5.79
N ASP A 167 -16.66 8.14 -5.98
CA ASP A 167 -17.65 7.94 -4.90
C ASP A 167 -17.42 6.67 -4.06
N ARG A 168 -16.72 5.66 -4.64
CA ARG A 168 -16.51 4.35 -4.03
C ARG A 168 -15.06 4.03 -3.70
N LEU A 169 -14.20 5.05 -3.66
CA LEU A 169 -12.77 4.85 -3.42
C LEU A 169 -12.53 4.35 -1.99
N GLU A 170 -12.03 3.12 -1.86
CA GLU A 170 -11.73 2.47 -0.57
C GLU A 170 -10.22 2.35 -0.33
N GLU A 171 -9.42 2.24 -1.39
CA GLU A 171 -7.96 2.07 -1.32
C GLU A 171 -7.23 3.12 -2.15
N VAL A 172 -6.29 3.83 -1.51
CA VAL A 172 -5.37 4.76 -2.20
C VAL A 172 -3.95 4.30 -1.94
N ALA A 173 -3.18 4.10 -3.00
CA ALA A 173 -1.77 3.79 -2.96
C ALA A 173 -0.96 4.88 -3.65
N LEU A 174 -0.09 5.56 -2.90
CA LEU A 174 0.85 6.57 -3.39
C LEU A 174 2.24 5.96 -3.29
N LEU A 175 2.76 5.45 -4.39
CA LEU A 175 4.03 4.74 -4.47
C LEU A 175 5.05 5.62 -5.16
N GLN A 176 6.19 5.89 -4.53
CA GLN A 176 7.25 6.74 -5.06
C GLN A 176 6.74 8.08 -5.63
N CYS A 177 5.63 8.61 -5.11
CA CYS A 177 5.03 9.82 -5.64
C CYS A 177 5.67 11.04 -5.01
N GLU A 178 5.88 12.07 -5.82
CA GLU A 178 6.31 13.37 -5.34
C GLU A 178 5.12 14.31 -5.33
N VAL A 179 4.71 14.74 -4.14
CA VAL A 179 3.61 15.70 -4.01
C VAL A 179 4.20 17.10 -3.91
N ILE A 180 3.84 17.95 -4.88
CA ILE A 180 4.20 19.37 -4.85
C ILE A 180 3.41 20.01 -3.70
N PRO A 181 4.07 20.78 -2.82
CA PRO A 181 3.52 21.13 -1.53
C PRO A 181 2.43 22.17 -1.70
N VAL A 182 1.54 22.13 -0.72
CA VAL A 182 0.24 22.78 -0.66
C VAL A 182 0.34 24.17 -0.03
N THR A 183 1.54 24.75 0.05
CA THR A 183 1.70 26.13 0.54
C THR A 183 0.92 27.15 -0.29
N GLU A 184 0.50 26.81 -1.51
CA GLU A 184 -0.42 27.60 -2.37
C GLU A 184 -1.90 27.16 -2.31
N LEU A 185 -2.26 26.19 -1.44
CA LEU A 185 -3.60 25.56 -1.39
C LEU A 185 -4.43 25.99 -0.18
N PHE A 186 -3.81 26.44 0.91
CA PHE A 186 -4.55 27.00 2.06
C PHE A 186 -5.32 28.28 1.67
N THR A 187 -5.02 28.89 0.52
CA THR A 187 -5.79 30.01 -0.04
C THR A 187 -7.05 29.58 -0.82
N HIS A 188 -7.24 28.30 -1.13
CA HIS A 188 -8.29 27.83 -2.05
C HIS A 188 -9.23 26.74 -1.50
N LEU A 189 -8.90 26.06 -0.40
CA LEU A 189 -9.74 25.01 0.19
C LEU A 189 -10.81 25.50 1.19
N ASP A 190 -10.89 26.81 1.44
CA ASP A 190 -11.56 27.34 2.63
C ASP A 190 -13.08 27.67 2.48
N SER A 191 -13.79 27.18 1.44
CA SER A 191 -15.20 27.57 1.27
C SER A 191 -16.23 26.50 0.90
N SER A 192 -15.85 25.29 0.45
CA SER A 192 -16.83 24.34 -0.10
C SER A 192 -16.81 22.93 0.49
N PHE A 193 -15.84 22.59 1.34
CA PHE A 193 -15.61 21.19 1.76
C PHE A 193 -15.95 20.86 3.22
N TRP A 194 -16.56 21.79 3.97
CA TRP A 194 -16.82 21.61 5.40
C TRP A 194 -18.31 21.68 5.76
N ILE A 195 -18.94 20.53 6.03
CA ILE A 195 -20.26 20.45 6.69
C ILE A 195 -20.32 19.25 7.67
N GLY A 196 -20.23 19.53 8.98
CA GLY A 196 -20.72 18.68 10.11
C GLY A 196 -19.65 18.03 11.03
N PRO A 197 -19.99 17.65 12.29
CA PRO A 197 -19.91 18.54 13.44
C PRO A 197 -18.84 18.08 14.45
N TYR A 198 -17.65 18.72 14.43
CA TYR A 198 -16.78 18.80 15.60
C TYR A 198 -16.34 20.25 15.77
N ARG A 199 -17.16 20.98 16.53
CA ARG A 199 -16.90 22.35 16.94
C ARG A 199 -16.22 22.31 18.30
N GLN A 200 -14.89 22.13 18.34
CA GLN A 200 -14.02 22.57 19.42
C GLN A 200 -12.55 22.19 19.11
N MET A 201 -11.76 23.13 18.62
CA MET A 201 -10.51 23.58 19.27
C MET A 201 -9.73 24.55 18.37
N TYR A 202 -9.41 25.70 18.97
CA TYR A 202 -8.56 26.83 18.56
C TYR A 202 -9.02 27.75 17.42
N SER A 203 -9.64 28.85 17.86
CA SER A 203 -9.79 30.11 17.15
C SER A 203 -8.42 30.74 16.83
N TRP A 204 -8.21 31.14 15.58
CA TRP A 204 -7.41 32.33 15.27
C TRP A 204 -8.39 33.40 14.79
N SER A 205 -8.60 34.39 15.64
CA SER A 205 -9.50 35.51 15.43
C SER A 205 -8.86 36.54 14.52
N HIS A 206 -9.48 36.78 13.36
CA HIS A 206 -9.80 38.14 12.92
C HIS A 206 -10.98 38.08 11.96
N GLN A 207 -12.17 38.39 12.48
CA GLN A 207 -13.33 38.80 11.70
C GLN A 207 -13.12 40.25 11.24
N ASP A 208 -13.52 40.55 10.01
CA ASP A 208 -14.57 41.55 9.74
C ASP A 208 -15.01 41.50 8.26
N GLY A 209 -16.33 41.41 8.02
CA GLY A 209 -16.94 41.66 6.70
C GLY A 209 -18.05 40.68 6.27
N PRO A 210 -19.33 41.11 6.19
CA PRO A 210 -20.48 40.21 6.04
C PRO A 210 -21.03 40.09 4.60
N ASN A 211 -21.85 39.06 4.41
CA ASN A 211 -22.80 38.79 3.33
C ASN A 211 -22.26 38.04 2.10
N THR A 212 -22.47 36.72 2.09
CA THR A 212 -22.88 36.00 0.88
C THR A 212 -23.80 34.83 1.24
N GLU A 213 -24.76 34.63 0.34
CA GLU A 213 -25.98 33.86 0.48
C GLU A 213 -25.74 32.36 0.66
N SER A 214 -26.56 31.76 1.51
CA SER A 214 -26.72 30.33 1.73
C SER A 214 -27.05 29.60 0.43
N THR A 215 -26.02 29.03 -0.21
CA THR A 215 -26.16 28.00 -1.24
C THR A 215 -26.54 26.67 -0.59
N SER A 216 -27.57 26.03 -1.15
CA SER A 216 -28.10 24.73 -0.73
C SER A 216 -27.00 23.67 -0.71
N ALA A 217 -26.71 23.16 0.49
CA ALA A 217 -25.76 22.09 0.73
C ALA A 217 -26.20 20.78 0.02
N THR A 218 -25.61 20.49 -1.13
CA THR A 218 -25.56 19.12 -1.64
C THR A 218 -24.65 18.33 -0.71
N THR A 219 -25.22 17.37 0.02
CA THR A 219 -24.46 16.41 0.85
C THR A 219 -23.69 15.48 -0.08
N SER A 220 -22.57 15.97 -0.62
CA SER A 220 -21.58 15.14 -1.28
C SER A 220 -21.04 14.15 -0.25
N THR A 221 -21.34 12.86 -0.44
CA THR A 221 -20.78 11.81 0.38
C THR A 221 -19.32 11.67 0.03
N SER A 222 -18.44 12.23 0.86
CA SER A 222 -16.99 12.04 0.71
C SER A 222 -16.68 10.53 0.70
N PRO A 223 -15.79 10.07 -0.18
CA PRO A 223 -15.38 8.67 -0.20
C PRO A 223 -14.77 8.27 1.15
N VAL A 224 -15.10 7.05 1.59
CA VAL A 224 -14.61 6.47 2.84
C VAL A 224 -13.35 5.67 2.51
N ILE A 225 -12.19 6.33 2.56
CA ILE A 225 -10.91 5.65 2.33
C ILE A 225 -10.62 4.75 3.53
N ARG A 226 -10.62 3.44 3.31
CA ARG A 226 -10.37 2.41 4.34
C ARG A 226 -8.92 1.96 4.38
N ARG A 227 -8.23 2.00 3.23
CA ARG A 227 -6.84 1.56 3.11
C ARG A 227 -5.99 2.62 2.44
N LEU A 228 -4.91 2.99 3.12
CA LEU A 228 -3.92 3.93 2.63
C LEU A 228 -2.56 3.24 2.55
N VAL A 229 -1.94 3.28 1.37
CA VAL A 229 -0.58 2.79 1.14
C VAL A 229 0.28 3.97 0.73
N VAL A 230 1.30 4.29 1.51
CA VAL A 230 2.25 5.35 1.21
C VAL A 230 3.64 4.73 1.13
N SER A 231 4.21 4.76 -0.07
CA SER A 231 5.62 4.50 -0.29
C SER A 231 6.23 5.78 -0.84
N PRO A 232 7.05 6.48 -0.07
CA PRO A 232 7.68 7.69 -0.58
C PRO A 232 8.75 7.40 -1.63
N SER A 233 9.02 8.37 -2.50
CA SER A 233 10.17 8.29 -3.39
C SER A 233 11.46 8.47 -2.59
N LEU A 234 12.51 7.77 -3.02
CA LEU A 234 13.86 8.13 -2.61
C LEU A 234 14.20 9.48 -3.22
N PRO A 235 14.84 10.40 -2.47
CA PRO A 235 15.25 11.68 -3.03
C PRO A 235 16.15 11.44 -4.25
N ILE A 236 15.70 11.89 -5.42
CA ILE A 236 16.52 11.82 -6.64
C ILE A 236 17.65 12.82 -6.47
N VAL A 237 18.87 12.30 -6.34
CA VAL A 237 20.10 13.09 -6.16
C VAL A 237 20.14 14.24 -7.18
N GLY A 238 20.21 15.48 -6.69
CA GLY A 238 20.33 16.69 -7.50
C GLY A 238 19.02 17.43 -7.79
N THR A 239 17.87 16.93 -7.34
CA THR A 239 16.59 17.65 -7.47
C THR A 239 16.19 18.29 -6.13
N ARG A 240 15.76 19.56 -6.15
CA ARG A 240 15.14 20.25 -4.99
C ARG A 240 13.69 19.82 -4.79
N LEU A 241 13.39 18.55 -5.03
CA LEU A 241 12.05 18.02 -4.91
C LEU A 241 11.78 17.74 -3.43
N LEU A 242 10.53 17.94 -3.02
CA LEU A 242 10.18 17.77 -1.61
C LEU A 242 10.35 16.31 -1.21
N GLY A 243 10.83 16.15 0.01
CA GLY A 243 10.96 14.85 0.60
C GLY A 243 9.61 14.16 0.71
N SER A 244 9.71 12.85 0.80
CA SER A 244 8.72 11.92 1.33
C SER A 244 7.86 12.42 2.50
N ASP A 245 8.43 13.23 3.37
CA ASP A 245 7.81 13.84 4.54
C ASP A 245 6.71 14.84 4.18
N ALA A 246 6.84 15.58 3.07
CA ALA A 246 5.82 16.53 2.62
C ALA A 246 4.50 15.85 2.25
N VAL A 247 4.56 14.65 1.66
CA VAL A 247 3.37 13.84 1.36
C VAL A 247 2.65 13.49 2.65
N LEU A 248 3.39 12.99 3.65
CA LEU A 248 2.84 12.61 4.94
C LEU A 248 2.27 13.83 5.70
N ASP A 249 2.94 14.98 5.64
CA ASP A 249 2.47 16.22 6.24
C ASP A 249 1.21 16.76 5.57
N TYR A 250 1.08 16.63 4.25
CA TYR A 250 -0.16 16.92 3.55
C TYR A 250 -1.30 16.01 4.00
N LEU A 251 -1.04 14.71 4.14
CA LEU A 251 -2.05 13.75 4.61
C LEU A 251 -2.53 14.15 6.02
N ILE A 252 -1.62 14.52 6.91
CA ILE A 252 -1.95 15.01 8.26
C ILE A 252 -2.84 16.27 8.18
N ALA A 253 -2.46 17.25 7.37
CA ALA A 253 -3.19 18.51 7.26
C ALA A 253 -4.60 18.36 6.65
N GLY A 254 -4.80 17.40 5.75
CA GLY A 254 -6.04 17.25 5.00
C GLY A 254 -7.22 16.64 5.77
N ASN A 255 -7.00 16.01 6.94
CA ASN A 255 -8.02 15.34 7.76
C ASN A 255 -8.94 14.33 7.01
N LEU A 256 -8.55 13.88 5.81
CA LEU A 256 -9.33 12.97 4.95
C LEU A 256 -9.34 11.51 5.44
N TRP A 257 -8.67 11.23 6.56
CA TRP A 257 -8.19 9.88 6.90
C TRP A 257 -8.76 9.31 8.18
N HIS A 258 -9.75 9.98 8.78
CA HIS A 258 -10.43 9.53 10.00
C HIS A 258 -11.11 8.14 9.87
N ASN A 259 -11.29 7.65 8.64
CA ASN A 259 -11.84 6.32 8.35
C ASN A 259 -10.80 5.28 7.90
N VAL A 260 -9.51 5.62 7.88
CA VAL A 260 -8.46 4.68 7.46
C VAL A 260 -8.34 3.58 8.52
N GLN A 261 -8.66 2.36 8.11
CA GLN A 261 -8.57 1.15 8.92
C GLN A 261 -7.26 0.40 8.70
N SER A 262 -6.68 0.47 7.49
CA SER A 262 -5.41 -0.14 7.15
C SER A 262 -4.42 0.90 6.61
N LEU A 263 -3.28 1.04 7.28
CA LEU A 263 -2.20 1.94 6.90
C LEU A 263 -0.96 1.14 6.57
N VAL A 264 -0.39 1.35 5.38
CA VAL A 264 0.88 0.79 4.95
C VAL A 264 1.85 1.94 4.70
N LEU A 265 2.96 1.99 5.42
CA LEU A 265 4.00 3.00 5.29
C LEU A 265 5.32 2.33 4.93
N ILE A 266 5.95 2.79 3.85
CA ILE A 266 7.33 2.46 3.54
C ILE A 266 8.22 3.61 4.00
N ILE A 267 9.27 3.31 4.76
CA ILE A 267 10.09 4.30 5.46
C ILE A 267 11.53 4.17 4.92
N PRO A 268 11.91 4.95 3.89
CA PRO A 268 13.22 4.84 3.28
C PRO A 268 14.31 5.60 4.05
N ASP A 269 13.94 6.59 4.86
CA ASP A 269 14.86 7.51 5.52
C ASP A 269 14.32 8.07 6.84
N LYS A 270 15.16 8.84 7.53
CA LYS A 270 14.88 9.46 8.83
C LYS A 270 13.82 10.57 8.77
N PRO A 271 13.81 11.52 7.81
CA PRO A 271 12.71 12.47 7.66
C PRO A 271 11.34 11.77 7.53
N THR A 272 11.27 10.71 6.72
CA THR A 272 10.05 9.91 6.59
C THR A 272 9.68 9.26 7.92
N LEU A 273 10.64 8.74 8.68
CA LEU A 273 10.38 8.13 10.00
C LEU A 273 9.70 9.12 10.95
N ARG A 274 10.15 10.39 10.98
CA ARG A 274 9.53 11.45 11.79
C ARG A 274 8.12 11.80 11.34
N ALA A 275 7.91 11.89 10.03
CA ALA A 275 6.59 12.17 9.48
C ALA A 275 5.62 10.99 9.67
N ALA A 276 6.12 9.76 9.58
CA ALA A 276 5.37 8.54 9.88
C ALA A 276 4.92 8.51 11.35
N GLU A 277 5.80 8.87 12.29
CA GLU A 277 5.46 8.98 13.72
C GLU A 277 4.31 9.97 13.96
N ARG A 278 4.39 11.17 13.36
CA ARG A 278 3.31 12.16 13.41
C ARG A 278 2.02 11.62 12.80
N LEU A 279 2.09 10.99 11.62
CA LEU A 279 0.91 10.44 10.95
C LEU A 279 0.24 9.35 11.79
N ILE A 280 1.02 8.42 12.36
CA ILE A 280 0.49 7.34 13.22
C ILE A 280 -0.19 7.95 14.44
N ARG A 281 0.38 9.02 15.03
CA ARG A 281 -0.20 9.72 16.18
C ARG A 281 -1.55 10.36 15.87
N GLU A 282 -1.71 10.93 14.67
CA GLU A 282 -2.97 11.56 14.25
C GLU A 282 -4.03 10.52 13.82
N LEU A 283 -3.59 9.40 13.23
CA LEU A 283 -4.48 8.30 12.80
C LEU A 283 -4.77 7.26 13.87
N ALA A 284 -4.14 7.42 15.03
CA ALA A 284 -4.26 6.62 16.24
C ALA A 284 -5.62 5.93 16.40
N HIS A 285 -6.67 6.74 16.45
CA HIS A 285 -7.99 6.29 16.82
C HIS A 285 -8.75 5.53 15.72
N SER A 286 -8.27 5.46 14.48
CA SER A 286 -8.97 4.81 13.37
C SER A 286 -8.31 3.52 12.86
N VAL A 287 -6.99 3.38 13.03
CA VAL A 287 -6.21 2.31 12.39
C VAL A 287 -6.37 0.98 13.14
N LEU A 288 -6.83 -0.04 12.42
CA LEU A 288 -6.92 -1.42 12.89
C LEU A 288 -5.72 -2.27 12.44
N LYS A 289 -5.15 -1.95 11.28
CA LYS A 289 -4.01 -2.65 10.68
C LYS A 289 -2.91 -1.67 10.31
N LEU A 290 -1.74 -1.82 10.89
CA LEU A 290 -0.56 -1.00 10.59
C LEU A 290 0.53 -1.88 9.97
N HIS A 291 1.06 -1.47 8.84
CA HIS A 291 2.18 -2.12 8.16
C HIS A 291 3.31 -1.10 7.98
N LEU A 292 4.43 -1.32 8.64
CA LEU A 292 5.64 -0.51 8.53
C LEU A 292 6.71 -1.31 7.79
N ALA A 293 7.13 -0.82 6.64
CA ALA A 293 8.22 -1.38 5.86
C ALA A 293 9.43 -0.46 5.91
N PHE A 294 10.52 -0.86 6.57
CA PHE A 294 11.73 -0.07 6.72
C PHE A 294 12.69 -0.36 5.57
N ASN A 295 13.06 0.65 4.79
CA ASN A 295 13.93 0.50 3.61
C ASN A 295 15.15 1.41 3.71
N PHE A 296 15.95 1.24 4.76
CA PHE A 296 17.11 2.07 4.97
C PHE A 296 18.25 1.64 4.04
N ASN A 297 18.56 2.49 3.06
CA ASN A 297 19.71 2.29 2.17
C ASN A 297 21.02 2.59 2.90
N GLN A 298 22.03 1.76 2.67
CA GLN A 298 23.35 1.81 3.33
C GLN A 298 24.00 3.21 3.28
N GLY A 299 23.97 3.86 2.11
CA GLY A 299 24.60 5.17 1.91
C GLY A 299 23.93 6.34 2.65
N ALA A 300 22.66 6.20 3.09
CA ALA A 300 21.98 7.23 3.85
C ALA A 300 22.29 7.16 5.36
N PHE A 301 22.90 6.06 5.83
CA PHE A 301 23.01 5.76 7.25
C PHE A 301 24.40 5.92 7.84
N ASP A 302 25.45 5.99 7.03
CA ASP A 302 26.82 6.18 7.54
C ASP A 302 27.00 7.51 8.29
N GLU A 303 26.13 8.49 8.05
CA GLU A 303 26.09 9.77 8.81
C GLU A 303 25.14 9.74 10.02
N ILE A 304 24.23 8.77 10.10
CA ILE A 304 23.16 8.76 11.10
C ILE A 304 23.63 7.99 12.34
N ARG A 305 23.71 8.69 13.47
CA ARG A 305 23.94 8.08 14.77
C ARG A 305 22.81 7.10 15.09
N LEU A 306 23.15 5.83 15.30
CA LEU A 306 22.22 4.76 15.70
C LEU A 306 21.34 5.16 16.90
N GLU A 307 21.89 5.93 17.83
CA GLU A 307 21.19 6.46 19.00
C GLU A 307 19.97 7.33 18.64
N GLU A 308 20.09 8.17 17.61
CA GLU A 308 18.99 9.04 17.19
C GLU A 308 17.88 8.24 16.53
N THR A 309 18.23 7.31 15.63
CA THR A 309 17.25 6.40 15.01
C THR A 309 16.52 5.59 16.08
N GLY A 310 17.26 5.02 17.05
CA GLY A 310 16.68 4.30 18.17
C GLY A 310 15.68 5.14 18.98
N SER A 311 15.97 6.44 19.19
CA SER A 311 15.04 7.36 19.85
C SER A 311 13.72 7.53 19.08
N TRP A 312 13.77 7.67 17.74
CA TRP A 312 12.57 7.78 16.91
C TRP A 312 11.77 6.48 16.84
N LEU A 313 12.45 5.34 16.75
CA LEU A 313 11.79 4.03 16.79
C LEU A 313 11.09 3.78 18.12
N ASN A 314 11.72 4.17 19.24
CA ASN A 314 11.11 4.15 20.55
C ASN A 314 9.87 5.06 20.61
N GLN A 315 9.94 6.25 20.02
CA GLN A 315 8.76 7.13 19.93
C GLN A 315 7.62 6.50 19.13
N ILE A 316 7.91 5.91 17.97
CA ILE A 316 6.91 5.18 17.17
C ILE A 316 6.31 4.03 17.99
N ALA A 317 7.13 3.22 18.65
CA ALA A 317 6.66 2.13 19.49
C ALA A 317 5.75 2.63 20.62
N LYS A 318 6.10 3.74 21.28
CA LYS A 318 5.27 4.39 22.30
C LYS A 318 3.96 4.92 21.73
N THR A 319 3.98 5.49 20.53
CA THR A 319 2.78 5.98 19.85
C THR A 319 1.87 4.80 19.52
N ILE A 320 2.40 3.74 18.89
CA ILE A 320 1.66 2.49 18.61
C ILE A 320 1.09 1.87 19.89
N SER A 321 1.85 1.91 21.00
CA SER A 321 1.41 1.33 22.28
C SER A 321 0.25 2.07 22.92
N LYS A 322 0.02 3.33 22.56
CA LYS A 322 -1.15 4.10 23.02
C LYS A 322 -2.41 3.73 22.24
N GLU A 323 -2.28 2.98 21.14
CA GLU A 323 -3.41 2.58 20.34
C GLU A 323 -4.16 1.41 20.94
N ASN A 324 -5.42 1.68 21.29
CA ASN A 324 -6.33 0.70 21.89
C ASN A 324 -7.14 -0.07 20.85
N ARG A 325 -7.00 0.26 19.56
CA ARG A 325 -7.77 -0.35 18.46
C ARG A 325 -6.91 -1.10 17.46
N LEU A 326 -5.59 -0.99 17.55
CA LEU A 326 -4.69 -1.67 16.63
C LEU A 326 -4.79 -3.18 16.87
N GLN A 327 -5.23 -3.93 15.86
CA GLN A 327 -5.42 -5.37 15.91
C GLN A 327 -4.28 -6.11 15.21
N GLU A 328 -3.71 -5.54 14.15
CA GLU A 328 -2.67 -6.17 13.35
C GLU A 328 -1.50 -5.20 13.12
N LEU A 329 -0.28 -5.65 13.46
CA LEU A 329 0.95 -4.94 13.20
C LEU A 329 1.86 -5.80 12.32
N ILE A 330 2.24 -5.28 11.16
CA ILE A 330 3.18 -5.89 10.23
C ILE A 330 4.45 -5.04 10.22
N LEU A 331 5.57 -5.62 10.62
CA LEU A 331 6.89 -5.01 10.58
C LEU A 331 7.70 -5.74 9.51
N VAL A 332 8.02 -5.03 8.43
CA VAL A 332 8.87 -5.54 7.36
C VAL A 332 10.15 -4.74 7.37
N ASP A 333 11.29 -5.41 7.44
CA ASP A 333 12.59 -4.80 7.22
C ASP A 333 13.05 -5.18 5.82
N VAL A 334 13.21 -4.21 4.92
CA VAL A 334 13.81 -4.41 3.59
C VAL A 334 15.13 -3.66 3.48
N SER A 335 15.73 -3.28 4.61
CA SER A 335 16.97 -2.53 4.64
C SER A 335 18.13 -3.36 4.11
N THR A 336 18.86 -2.80 3.15
CA THR A 336 20.07 -3.43 2.61
C THR A 336 21.21 -3.47 3.62
N SER A 337 21.23 -2.52 4.56
CA SER A 337 22.28 -2.39 5.58
C SER A 337 22.22 -3.49 6.65
N PRO A 338 23.23 -4.38 6.74
CA PRO A 338 23.25 -5.48 7.71
C PRO A 338 23.24 -5.00 9.17
N ARG A 339 23.75 -3.79 9.46
CA ARG A 339 23.74 -3.22 10.81
C ARG A 339 22.37 -2.79 11.30
N LEU A 340 21.46 -2.47 10.37
CA LEU A 340 20.10 -2.01 10.68
C LEU A 340 19.09 -3.13 10.58
N ARG A 341 19.44 -4.20 9.86
CA ARG A 341 18.69 -5.44 9.84
C ARG A 341 18.40 -5.83 11.29
N TRP A 342 17.13 -6.08 11.59
CA TRP A 342 16.63 -6.44 12.91
C TRP A 342 16.64 -5.36 13.98
N LEU A 343 17.64 -4.47 14.03
CA LEU A 343 17.70 -3.42 15.05
C LEU A 343 16.41 -2.60 15.07
N THR A 344 15.89 -2.28 13.88
CA THR A 344 14.65 -1.50 13.76
C THR A 344 13.45 -2.22 14.37
N VAL A 345 13.28 -3.48 14.00
CA VAL A 345 12.18 -4.34 14.48
C VAL A 345 12.31 -4.55 15.98
N ILE A 346 13.51 -4.85 16.46
CA ILE A 346 13.79 -5.16 17.87
C ILE A 346 13.55 -3.94 18.76
N GLU A 347 13.98 -2.75 18.36
CA GLU A 347 13.71 -1.55 19.14
C GLU A 347 12.22 -1.22 19.20
N ILE A 348 11.47 -1.46 18.13
CA ILE A 348 10.02 -1.32 18.17
C ILE A 348 9.41 -2.32 19.15
N LEU A 349 9.75 -3.61 19.02
CA LEU A 349 9.19 -4.66 19.85
C LEU A 349 9.55 -4.52 21.33
N ARG A 350 10.76 -4.07 21.66
CA ARG A 350 11.22 -3.86 23.05
C ARG A 350 10.34 -2.87 23.82
N HIS A 351 9.81 -1.87 23.11
CA HIS A 351 9.02 -0.78 23.65
C HIS A 351 7.51 -0.92 23.38
N LEU A 352 7.10 -1.96 22.64
CA LEU A 352 5.70 -2.20 22.30
C LEU A 352 4.92 -2.70 23.52
N SER A 353 3.82 -2.02 23.83
CA SER A 353 2.95 -2.24 25.00
C SER A 353 1.47 -2.15 24.60
N CYS A 354 1.11 -2.67 23.43
CA CYS A 354 -0.25 -2.55 22.88
C CYS A 354 -1.14 -3.71 23.35
N SER A 355 -2.16 -3.42 24.16
CA SER A 355 -3.07 -4.44 24.70
C SER A 355 -4.11 -4.92 23.69
N SER A 356 -4.39 -4.16 22.63
CA SER A 356 -5.37 -4.54 21.61
C SER A 356 -4.77 -5.35 20.46
N LEU A 357 -3.44 -5.44 20.40
CA LEU A 357 -2.74 -6.08 19.29
C LEU A 357 -2.99 -7.58 19.32
N GLU A 358 -3.70 -8.10 18.33
CA GLU A 358 -4.03 -9.52 18.23
C GLU A 358 -3.00 -10.26 17.37
N HIS A 359 -2.55 -9.65 16.29
CA HIS A 359 -1.67 -10.26 15.29
C HIS A 359 -0.41 -9.42 15.10
N LEU A 360 0.75 -10.04 15.27
CA LEU A 360 2.06 -9.46 14.96
C LEU A 360 2.69 -10.26 13.82
N HIS A 361 3.08 -9.60 12.75
CA HIS A 361 3.81 -10.19 11.64
C HIS A 361 5.17 -9.50 11.53
N VAL A 362 6.24 -10.29 11.51
CA VAL A 362 7.60 -9.80 11.37
C VAL A 362 8.24 -10.48 10.17
N GLU A 363 8.63 -9.66 9.20
CA GLU A 363 9.33 -10.09 7.99
C GLU A 363 10.69 -9.38 7.94
N PRO A 364 11.80 -10.05 8.27
CA PRO A 364 13.13 -9.50 8.12
C PRO A 364 13.56 -9.47 6.65
N SER A 365 14.57 -8.66 6.37
CA SER A 365 15.09 -8.50 4.99
C SER A 365 15.55 -9.85 4.47
N ARG A 366 15.26 -10.11 3.20
CA ARG A 366 15.88 -11.22 2.48
C ARG A 366 17.38 -11.00 2.49
N GLU A 367 18.11 -12.07 2.84
CA GLU A 367 19.52 -12.15 2.50
C GLU A 367 19.60 -12.17 0.98
N THR A 368 20.36 -11.23 0.43
CA THR A 368 20.89 -11.44 -0.91
C THR A 368 22.03 -12.44 -0.73
N ASP A 369 22.04 -13.50 -1.55
CA ASP A 369 23.08 -14.55 -1.57
C ASP A 369 24.46 -14.00 -1.99
N ASP A 370 24.77 -12.75 -1.69
CA ASP A 370 26.06 -12.15 -1.99
C ASP A 370 27.08 -12.75 -1.03
N ASP A 371 27.91 -13.66 -1.58
CA ASP A 371 28.82 -14.65 -0.99
C ASP A 371 29.91 -14.14 -0.01
N ASP A 372 29.78 -12.93 0.57
CA ASP A 372 30.76 -12.39 1.50
C ASP A 372 30.41 -12.80 2.94
N GLU A 373 31.15 -13.80 3.43
CA GLU A 373 31.08 -14.54 4.71
C GLU A 373 31.04 -13.70 6.02
N GLU A 374 30.14 -12.73 6.18
CA GLU A 374 29.85 -12.20 7.54
C GLU A 374 28.98 -13.20 8.33
N PRO A 375 29.35 -13.52 9.58
CA PRO A 375 29.01 -14.79 10.19
C PRO A 375 27.60 -14.84 10.79
N PHE A 376 26.93 -15.97 10.55
CA PHE A 376 25.75 -16.54 11.22
C PHE A 376 25.60 -16.22 12.72
N ALA A 377 26.72 -16.03 13.43
CA ALA A 377 26.77 -15.67 14.85
C ALA A 377 26.09 -14.33 15.17
N PHE A 378 26.10 -13.36 14.24
CA PHE A 378 25.43 -12.06 14.43
C PHE A 378 23.91 -12.24 14.51
N HIS A 379 23.35 -13.18 13.74
CA HIS A 379 21.90 -13.43 13.69
C HIS A 379 21.39 -14.20 14.90
N ALA A 380 22.15 -15.18 15.41
CA ALA A 380 21.77 -15.94 16.60
C ALA A 380 21.52 -15.02 17.82
N GLY A 381 22.29 -13.94 17.95
CA GLY A 381 22.10 -12.92 19.00
C GLY A 381 20.75 -12.22 18.90
N TYR A 382 20.33 -11.79 17.71
CA TYR A 382 19.05 -11.11 17.51
C TYR A 382 17.85 -12.03 17.67
N HIS A 383 17.98 -13.31 17.28
CA HIS A 383 16.95 -14.31 17.56
C HIS A 383 16.79 -14.54 19.07
N GLY A 384 17.90 -14.62 19.82
CA GLY A 384 17.86 -14.69 21.28
C GLY A 384 17.14 -13.48 21.89
N ILE A 385 17.43 -12.28 21.39
CA ILE A 385 16.78 -11.03 21.82
C ILE A 385 15.28 -11.04 21.47
N LEU A 386 14.88 -11.53 20.29
CA LEU A 386 13.47 -11.62 19.92
C LEU A 386 12.72 -12.62 20.79
N ALA A 387 13.31 -13.79 21.03
CA ALA A 387 12.74 -14.79 21.93
C ALA A 387 12.58 -14.24 23.36
N GLU A 388 13.59 -13.50 23.85
CA GLU A 388 13.55 -12.80 25.14
C GLU A 388 12.46 -11.73 25.18
N ILE A 389 12.40 -10.84 24.19
CA ILE A 389 11.41 -9.76 24.11
C ILE A 389 9.98 -10.30 24.10
N LEU A 390 9.76 -11.39 23.38
CA LEU A 390 8.44 -12.00 23.26
C LEU A 390 8.08 -12.86 24.48
N GLY A 391 9.01 -13.05 25.43
CA GLY A 391 8.84 -13.95 26.57
C GLY A 391 8.58 -15.40 26.15
N ALA A 392 8.85 -15.73 24.89
CA ALA A 392 8.40 -16.95 24.26
C ALA A 392 9.44 -18.05 24.47
N THR A 393 9.43 -18.68 25.64
CA THR A 393 10.31 -19.83 25.93
C THR A 393 9.82 -21.13 25.30
N ASN A 394 8.57 -21.17 24.79
CA ASN A 394 7.95 -22.34 24.17
C ASN A 394 7.36 -22.01 22.80
N VAL A 395 8.18 -22.13 21.76
CA VAL A 395 7.79 -21.93 20.36
C VAL A 395 8.08 -23.24 19.61
N SER A 396 7.04 -23.99 19.26
CA SER A 396 7.18 -25.19 18.42
C SER A 396 7.00 -24.80 16.94
N PRO A 397 8.00 -25.01 16.07
CA PRO A 397 7.85 -24.76 14.65
C PRO A 397 6.93 -25.82 14.02
N THR A 398 5.89 -25.41 13.30
CA THR A 398 5.19 -26.30 12.36
C THR A 398 5.74 -26.05 10.95
N SER A 399 6.45 -27.03 10.39
CA SER A 399 7.01 -26.94 9.02
C SER A 399 6.25 -27.82 8.03
N GLU A 400 5.82 -27.23 6.92
CA GLU A 400 5.93 -27.89 5.61
C GLU A 400 7.14 -27.27 4.87
N TYR A 401 7.76 -27.96 3.93
CA TYR A 401 9.00 -27.52 3.29
C TYR A 401 8.75 -26.38 2.29
N GLY A 402 9.52 -25.28 2.39
CA GLY A 402 9.42 -24.09 1.52
C GLY A 402 8.52 -22.96 2.05
N SER A 403 8.25 -22.93 3.35
CA SER A 403 6.93 -22.55 3.87
C SER A 403 6.99 -21.54 5.02
N ARG A 404 6.11 -20.54 4.98
CA ARG A 404 5.82 -19.57 6.04
C ARG A 404 5.66 -20.29 7.40
N GLY A 405 6.56 -20.00 8.34
CA GLY A 405 6.49 -20.56 9.69
C GLY A 405 5.46 -19.81 10.52
N ASP A 406 4.33 -20.45 10.82
CA ASP A 406 3.36 -19.93 11.79
C ASP A 406 3.83 -20.31 13.20
N PHE A 407 4.06 -19.32 14.06
CA PHE A 407 4.45 -19.54 15.45
C PHE A 407 3.29 -19.19 16.37
N ARG A 408 2.71 -20.19 17.03
CA ARG A 408 1.73 -19.95 18.10
C ARG A 408 2.47 -19.81 19.42
N VAL A 409 2.53 -18.58 19.93
CA VAL A 409 3.13 -18.29 21.23
C VAL A 409 2.10 -18.61 22.32
N ARG A 410 2.45 -19.43 23.31
CA ARG A 410 1.67 -19.57 24.55
C ARG A 410 1.94 -18.36 25.44
N GLU A 411 0.90 -17.79 26.03
CA GLU A 411 1.01 -16.64 26.93
C GLU A 411 1.98 -16.91 28.09
N PRO A 412 3.17 -16.25 28.14
CA PRO A 412 4.01 -16.28 29.31
C PRO A 412 3.43 -15.34 30.39
N GLU A 413 3.62 -15.68 31.66
CA GLU A 413 3.08 -14.93 32.81
C GLU A 413 3.54 -13.45 32.88
N ASN A 414 4.54 -13.05 32.10
CA ASN A 414 5.11 -11.69 32.06
C ASN A 414 4.99 -10.99 30.69
N TRP A 415 4.00 -11.35 29.88
CA TRP A 415 3.85 -10.78 28.53
C TRP A 415 3.47 -9.29 28.57
N LYS A 416 4.26 -8.44 27.89
CA LYS A 416 3.92 -7.02 27.65
C LYS A 416 2.76 -6.81 26.66
N LEU A 417 2.33 -7.85 25.95
CA LEU A 417 1.29 -7.80 24.91
C LEU A 417 0.16 -8.77 25.26
N PRO A 418 -0.69 -8.44 26.26
CA PRO A 418 -1.69 -9.37 26.79
C PRO A 418 -2.81 -9.74 25.80
N GLY A 419 -2.92 -9.05 24.66
CA GLY A 419 -3.92 -9.33 23.62
C GLY A 419 -3.40 -10.18 22.46
N LEU A 420 -2.11 -10.53 22.44
CA LEU A 420 -1.46 -11.10 21.26
C LEU A 420 -1.82 -12.58 21.09
N LYS A 421 -2.59 -12.88 20.04
CA LYS A 421 -3.07 -14.23 19.71
C LYS A 421 -2.15 -14.96 18.74
N ARG A 422 -1.47 -14.22 17.87
CA ARG A 422 -0.70 -14.78 16.76
C ARG A 422 0.57 -13.97 16.49
N VAL A 423 1.68 -14.67 16.32
CA VAL A 423 2.94 -14.10 15.86
C VAL A 423 3.45 -14.86 14.64
N ASP A 424 3.53 -14.19 13.51
CA ASP A 424 4.09 -14.75 12.28
C ASP A 424 5.52 -14.24 12.11
N PHE A 425 6.48 -15.16 11.96
CA PHE A 425 7.82 -14.83 11.50
C PHE A 425 8.01 -15.43 10.12
N VAL A 426 8.22 -14.58 9.13
CA VAL A 426 8.56 -15.04 7.78
C VAL A 426 10.06 -15.05 7.66
N TYR A 427 10.64 -16.20 7.29
CA TYR A 427 12.06 -16.29 7.00
C TYR A 427 12.25 -16.66 5.53
N TYR A 428 13.25 -16.07 4.91
CA TYR A 428 13.64 -16.35 3.54
C TYR A 428 15.09 -16.87 3.57
N GLY A 429 15.31 -18.14 3.22
CA GLY A 429 16.66 -18.73 3.13
C GLY A 429 16.72 -20.24 3.40
N GLN A 430 17.88 -20.86 3.17
CA GLN A 430 18.18 -22.27 3.50
C GLN A 430 18.39 -22.50 5.02
N CYS A 431 18.47 -21.45 5.83
CA CYS A 431 18.71 -21.48 7.28
C CYS A 431 17.59 -22.11 8.14
N VAL A 432 16.51 -22.60 7.54
CA VAL A 432 15.38 -23.19 8.30
C VAL A 432 15.83 -24.43 9.08
N ASP A 433 16.75 -25.24 8.53
CA ASP A 433 17.20 -26.48 9.17
C ASP A 433 18.27 -26.24 10.26
N GLU A 434 19.08 -25.18 10.15
CA GLU A 434 20.04 -24.77 11.18
C GLU A 434 19.37 -24.07 12.36
N TRP A 435 18.29 -23.32 12.10
CA TRP A 435 17.47 -22.69 13.14
C TRP A 435 16.74 -23.72 14.02
N LYS A 436 16.29 -24.83 13.43
CA LYS A 436 15.74 -25.97 14.20
C LYS A 436 16.78 -26.53 15.17
N GLY A 437 18.05 -26.61 14.77
CA GLY A 437 19.16 -27.04 15.63
C GLY A 437 19.44 -26.08 16.78
N PHE A 438 19.54 -24.78 16.50
CA PHE A 438 19.78 -23.75 17.52
C PHE A 438 18.65 -23.63 18.54
N MET A 439 17.38 -23.68 18.09
CA MET A 439 16.23 -23.68 18.99
C MET A 439 16.25 -24.91 19.89
N ALA A 440 16.58 -26.09 19.36
CA ALA A 440 16.71 -27.30 20.18
C ALA A 440 17.83 -27.17 21.24
N GLU A 441 19.02 -26.67 20.88
CA GLU A 441 20.14 -26.50 21.82
C GLU A 441 19.89 -25.42 22.89
N THR A 442 19.30 -24.29 22.51
CA THR A 442 18.96 -23.21 23.44
C THR A 442 17.88 -23.66 24.43
N TYR A 443 16.95 -24.49 23.97
CA TYR A 443 15.92 -25.13 24.80
C TYR A 443 16.53 -26.06 25.86
N PHE A 444 17.49 -26.92 25.47
CA PHE A 444 18.22 -27.78 26.41
C PHE A 444 19.09 -26.99 27.40
N GLY A 445 19.61 -25.82 27.00
CA GLY A 445 20.39 -24.94 27.88
C GLY A 445 19.55 -24.25 28.96
N LEU A 446 18.32 -23.85 28.63
CA LEU A 446 17.39 -23.21 29.57
C LEU A 446 16.76 -24.21 30.55
N GLU A 447 16.53 -25.46 30.12
CA GLU A 447 16.09 -26.55 30.99
C GLU A 447 17.11 -26.87 32.09
N ARG A 448 18.42 -26.86 31.76
CA ARG A 448 19.51 -27.04 32.74
C ARG A 448 19.63 -25.92 33.78
N ARG A 449 19.06 -24.73 33.52
CA ARG A 449 19.07 -23.60 34.47
C ARG A 449 17.88 -23.61 35.45
N GLY A 450 17.03 -24.64 35.41
CA GLY A 450 15.96 -24.83 36.38
C GLY A 450 14.81 -23.81 36.30
N VAL A 451 14.66 -23.14 35.16
CA VAL A 451 13.64 -22.09 34.95
C VAL A 451 12.27 -22.69 34.54
N LEU A 452 12.17 -23.99 34.28
CA LEU A 452 10.94 -24.65 33.80
C LEU A 452 10.71 -26.04 34.44
N GLY A 453 9.47 -26.31 34.83
CA GLY A 453 8.97 -27.62 35.27
C GLY A 453 8.20 -28.31 34.15
N LEU A 454 8.59 -29.55 33.84
CA LEU A 454 7.99 -30.37 32.78
C LEU A 454 6.73 -31.09 33.30
N VAL A 455 5.59 -30.93 32.62
CA VAL A 455 4.49 -31.91 32.65
C VAL A 455 4.54 -32.68 31.35
N ALA A 456 5.10 -33.88 31.37
CA ALA A 456 5.05 -34.81 30.26
C ALA A 456 3.66 -35.46 30.20
N ALA A 457 2.94 -35.28 29.08
CA ALA A 457 1.83 -36.15 28.71
C ALA A 457 2.34 -37.15 27.68
N ASN A 458 2.19 -38.44 27.98
CA ASN A 458 2.60 -39.56 27.14
C ASN A 458 1.69 -39.74 25.93
N ALA A 459 2.34 -40.07 24.80
CA ALA A 459 1.89 -40.80 23.60
C ALA A 459 0.69 -40.25 22.79
#